data_AF-A0AAX3PS88-F1
#
_entry.id   AF-A0AAX3PS88-F1
#
_cell.length_a   1.000
_cell.length_b   1.000
_cell.length_c   1.000
_cell.angle_alpha   90.00
_cell.angle_beta   90.00
_cell.angle_gamma   90.00
#
_symmetry.space_group_name_H-M   'P 1'
#
loop_
_entity.id
_entity.type
_entity.pdbx_description
1 polymer ?
#
loop_
_entity_poly.entity_id
_entity_poly.type
_entity_poly.pdbx_seq_one_letter_code
_entity_poly.pdbx_strand_id
1 'polypeptide(L)'
;MAGRKALVLTAKEINELGRHILNLPFKRRVEERCLHMLKNKKSLQDLSEQDRQLIQKCRYERNAYNKRMLQLQLIQQTEPAKRNALQQNILKLHQKHDIDAYFAMHDALDEILKTQRHQTAAKNLNQKIEKALNPEQQKEKQSQKQQKKREDQIKYFIGSLYIESLRKASISFSQDNSDLDKLADMIHAYLSFRQLKKNLGTIEEIEAFVQRMPTTKNMNRLIETAKTDPRNPFNKTPEQ
;
A
#
# COMPACT_ATOMS: atom_id res chain seq x y z
N MET A 1 -7.63 -17.94 -26.93
CA MET A 1 -8.00 -17.51 -25.56
C MET A 1 -7.55 -18.58 -24.56
N ALA A 2 -6.24 -18.66 -24.31
CA ALA A 2 -5.67 -19.68 -23.44
C ALA A 2 -5.51 -19.13 -22.02
N GLY A 3 -5.91 -19.90 -21.00
CA GLY A 3 -5.30 -19.79 -19.67
C GLY A 3 -6.16 -19.31 -18.49
N ARG A 4 -7.44 -18.96 -18.63
CA ARG A 4 -8.30 -18.86 -17.43
C ARG A 4 -8.74 -20.26 -17.03
N LYS A 5 -8.15 -20.79 -15.95
CA LYS A 5 -8.66 -21.99 -15.28
C LYS A 5 -10.17 -21.83 -15.10
N ALA A 6 -10.94 -22.82 -15.56
CA ALA A 6 -12.37 -22.89 -15.27
C ALA A 6 -12.53 -22.78 -13.76
N LEU A 7 -13.32 -21.80 -13.34
CA LEU A 7 -13.40 -21.43 -11.94
C LEU A 7 -14.24 -22.51 -11.25
N VAL A 8 -13.56 -23.44 -10.58
CA VAL A 8 -14.19 -24.60 -9.92
C VAL A 8 -15.00 -24.10 -8.74
N LEU A 9 -16.33 -24.27 -8.82
CA LEU A 9 -17.26 -23.95 -7.75
C LEU A 9 -17.04 -24.92 -6.59
N THR A 10 -16.55 -24.40 -5.46
CA THR A 10 -16.39 -25.20 -4.23
C THR A 10 -17.52 -24.95 -3.25
N ALA A 11 -17.79 -25.92 -2.36
CA ALA A 11 -18.80 -25.78 -1.32
C ALA A 11 -18.51 -24.57 -0.41
N LYS A 12 -17.23 -24.30 -0.14
CA LYS A 12 -16.79 -23.12 0.62
C LYS A 12 -17.20 -21.83 -0.07
N GLU A 13 -16.94 -21.70 -1.37
CA GLU A 13 -17.32 -20.50 -2.13
C GLU A 13 -18.83 -20.25 -2.14
N ILE A 14 -19.64 -21.33 -2.24
CA ILE A 14 -21.10 -21.21 -2.18
C ILE A 14 -21.56 -20.78 -0.79
N ASN A 15 -21.01 -21.37 0.28
CA ASN A 15 -21.35 -21.01 1.64
C ASN A 15 -20.99 -19.55 1.94
N GLU A 16 -19.82 -19.09 1.50
CA GLU A 16 -19.43 -17.69 1.61
C GLU A 16 -20.36 -16.75 0.82
N LEU A 17 -20.76 -17.14 -0.39
CA LEU A 17 -21.72 -16.39 -1.19
C LEU A 17 -23.08 -16.29 -0.47
N GLY A 18 -23.59 -17.39 0.07
CA GLY A 18 -24.84 -17.42 0.83
C GLY A 18 -24.78 -16.50 2.06
N ARG A 19 -23.69 -16.59 2.85
CA ARG A 19 -23.47 -15.68 4.00
C ARG A 19 -23.41 -14.22 3.59
N HIS A 20 -22.68 -13.92 2.50
CA HIS A 20 -22.60 -12.57 1.97
C HIS A 20 -23.98 -12.02 1.63
N ILE A 21 -24.78 -12.78 0.87
CA ILE A 21 -26.12 -12.35 0.46
C ILE A 21 -27.03 -12.16 1.67
N LEU A 22 -27.00 -13.07 2.65
CA LEU A 22 -27.79 -12.93 3.88
C LEU A 22 -27.50 -11.61 4.60
N ASN A 23 -26.23 -11.22 4.65
CA ASN A 23 -25.76 -10.00 5.32
C ASN A 23 -25.96 -8.71 4.51
N LEU A 24 -26.49 -8.78 3.28
CA LEU A 24 -26.80 -7.56 2.52
C LEU A 24 -27.97 -6.80 3.17
N PRO A 25 -27.84 -5.47 3.39
CA PRO A 25 -28.91 -4.63 3.92
C PRO A 25 -30.19 -4.70 3.08
N PHE A 26 -30.02 -4.64 1.76
CA PHE A 26 -31.10 -4.80 0.79
C PHE A 26 -30.67 -5.79 -0.29
N LYS A 27 -31.58 -6.68 -0.67
CA LYS A 27 -31.33 -7.74 -1.64
C LYS A 27 -32.03 -7.42 -2.96
N ARG A 28 -31.35 -7.68 -4.07
CA ARG A 28 -31.93 -7.68 -5.42
C ARG A 28 -32.64 -9.00 -5.66
N ARG A 29 -33.59 -9.02 -6.62
CA ARG A 29 -34.29 -10.26 -7.03
C ARG A 29 -33.35 -11.41 -7.38
N VAL A 30 -32.17 -11.12 -7.94
CA VAL A 30 -31.18 -12.15 -8.27
C VAL A 30 -30.60 -12.84 -7.03
N GLU A 31 -30.33 -12.07 -5.98
CA GLU A 31 -29.79 -12.51 -4.70
C GLU A 31 -30.83 -13.32 -3.92
N GLU A 32 -32.08 -12.86 -3.90
CA GLU A 32 -33.20 -13.58 -3.29
C GLU A 32 -33.43 -14.94 -3.93
N ARG A 33 -33.46 -14.99 -5.27
CA ARG A 33 -33.57 -16.25 -6.02
C ARG A 33 -32.40 -17.18 -5.72
N CYS A 34 -31.19 -16.64 -5.58
CA CYS A 34 -30.01 -17.44 -5.26
C CYS A 34 -30.12 -18.02 -3.85
N LEU A 35 -30.52 -17.24 -2.83
CA LEU A 35 -30.75 -17.74 -1.49
C LEU A 35 -31.84 -18.81 -1.43
N HIS A 36 -32.96 -18.58 -2.13
CA HIS A 36 -34.04 -19.57 -2.20
C HIS A 36 -33.55 -20.88 -2.83
N MET A 37 -32.82 -20.81 -3.94
CA MET A 37 -32.21 -21.98 -4.58
C MET A 37 -31.24 -22.70 -3.64
N LEU A 38 -30.34 -21.98 -2.97
CA LEU A 38 -29.35 -22.56 -2.06
C LEU A 38 -29.97 -23.24 -0.83
N LYS A 39 -31.13 -22.76 -0.35
CA LYS A 39 -31.86 -23.41 0.75
C LYS A 39 -32.45 -24.76 0.36
N ASN A 40 -32.80 -24.94 -0.92
CA ASN A 40 -33.54 -26.11 -1.40
C ASN A 40 -32.64 -27.20 -2.02
N LYS A 41 -31.34 -26.92 -2.24
CA LYS A 41 -30.38 -27.84 -2.84
C LYS A 41 -29.44 -28.40 -1.77
N LYS A 42 -29.35 -29.72 -1.65
CA LYS A 42 -28.57 -30.40 -0.60
C LYS A 42 -27.12 -30.65 -1.02
N SER A 43 -26.86 -30.84 -2.32
CA SER A 43 -25.52 -31.09 -2.86
C SER A 43 -25.18 -30.17 -4.04
N LEU A 44 -23.88 -29.93 -4.24
CA LEU A 44 -23.33 -29.28 -5.44
C LEU A 44 -23.65 -30.07 -6.73
N GLN A 45 -23.85 -31.38 -6.60
CA GLN A 45 -24.21 -32.27 -7.71
C GLN A 45 -25.66 -32.05 -8.17
N ASP A 46 -26.51 -31.47 -7.32
CA ASP A 46 -27.93 -31.21 -7.62
C ASP A 46 -28.15 -29.89 -8.38
N LEU A 47 -27.07 -29.16 -8.67
CA LEU A 47 -27.11 -27.86 -9.34
C LEU A 47 -27.26 -28.04 -10.85
N SER A 48 -28.39 -27.58 -11.38
CA SER A 48 -28.62 -27.46 -12.82
C SER A 48 -27.69 -26.41 -13.44
N GLU A 49 -27.63 -26.37 -14.78
CA GLU A 49 -26.88 -25.33 -15.47
C GLU A 49 -27.41 -23.92 -15.14
N GLN A 50 -28.73 -23.77 -15.00
CA GLN A 50 -29.36 -22.51 -14.60
C GLN A 50 -28.95 -22.11 -13.18
N ASP A 51 -28.86 -23.05 -12.25
CA ASP A 51 -28.38 -22.79 -10.89
C ASP A 51 -26.92 -22.30 -10.89
N ARG A 52 -26.07 -22.91 -11.72
CA ARG A 52 -24.68 -22.51 -11.89
C ARG A 52 -24.55 -21.11 -12.48
N GLN A 53 -25.37 -20.76 -13.47
CA GLN A 53 -25.41 -19.41 -14.04
C GLN A 53 -25.88 -18.38 -13.01
N LEU A 54 -26.89 -18.72 -12.19
CA LEU A 54 -27.38 -17.86 -11.12
C LEU A 54 -26.30 -17.60 -10.05
N ILE A 55 -25.59 -18.65 -9.64
CA ILE A 55 -24.44 -18.54 -8.72
C ILE A 55 -23.36 -17.66 -9.34
N GLN A 56 -23.02 -17.86 -10.61
CA GLN A 56 -22.01 -17.06 -11.29
C GLN A 56 -22.41 -15.58 -11.33
N LYS A 57 -23.68 -15.27 -11.61
CA LYS A 57 -24.20 -13.90 -11.59
C LYS A 57 -24.06 -13.28 -10.19
N CYS A 58 -24.46 -13.99 -9.14
CA CYS A 58 -24.32 -13.51 -7.76
C CYS A 58 -22.86 -13.33 -7.33
N ARG A 59 -21.93 -14.13 -7.85
CA ARG A 59 -20.49 -13.92 -7.64
C ARG A 59 -20.01 -12.62 -8.26
N TYR A 60 -20.48 -12.29 -9.46
CA TYR A 60 -20.16 -11.01 -10.09
C TYR A 60 -20.71 -9.83 -9.28
N GLU A 61 -21.94 -9.93 -8.77
CA GLU A 61 -22.53 -8.91 -7.89
C GLU A 61 -21.74 -8.77 -6.58
N ARG A 62 -21.38 -9.86 -5.90
CA ARG A 62 -20.51 -9.83 -4.70
C ARG A 62 -19.18 -9.11 -4.98
N ASN A 63 -18.55 -9.43 -6.11
CA ASN A 63 -17.29 -8.80 -6.49
C ASN A 63 -17.45 -7.31 -6.81
N ALA A 64 -18.56 -6.92 -7.44
CA ALA A 64 -18.88 -5.52 -7.69
C ALA A 64 -19.14 -4.79 -6.37
N TYR A 65 -19.95 -5.37 -5.48
CA TYR A 65 -20.20 -4.85 -4.14
C TYR A 65 -18.92 -4.59 -3.36
N ASN A 66 -18.01 -5.58 -3.29
CA ASN A 66 -16.74 -5.43 -2.58
C ASN A 66 -15.91 -4.26 -3.12
N LYS A 67 -15.88 -4.05 -4.44
CA LYS A 67 -15.20 -2.90 -5.05
C LYS A 67 -15.85 -1.58 -4.66
N ARG A 68 -17.18 -1.51 -4.62
CA ARG A 68 -17.92 -0.32 -4.19
C ARG A 68 -17.64 -0.02 -2.71
N MET A 69 -17.59 -1.04 -1.84
CA MET A 69 -17.29 -0.85 -0.42
C MET A 69 -15.85 -0.38 -0.17
N LEU A 70 -14.87 -0.93 -0.90
CA LEU A 70 -13.51 -0.41 -0.86
C LEU A 70 -13.45 1.06 -1.32
N GLN A 71 -14.19 1.40 -2.37
CA GLN A 71 -14.27 2.78 -2.85
C GLN A 71 -14.94 3.71 -1.82
N LEU A 72 -15.96 3.25 -1.10
CA LEU A 72 -16.59 3.98 -0.01
C LEU A 72 -15.60 4.24 1.13
N GLN A 73 -14.83 3.22 1.53
CA GLN A 73 -13.79 3.35 2.56
C GLN A 73 -12.73 4.40 2.16
N LEU A 74 -12.28 4.39 0.90
CA LEU A 74 -11.36 5.41 0.39
C LEU A 74 -11.97 6.83 0.46
N ILE A 75 -13.26 6.98 0.16
CA ILE A 75 -13.95 8.27 0.27
C ILE A 75 -14.02 8.75 1.72
N GLN A 76 -14.31 7.84 2.66
CA GLN A 76 -14.34 8.14 4.10
C GLN A 76 -12.97 8.59 4.62
N GLN A 77 -11.88 7.99 4.12
CA GLN A 77 -10.50 8.35 4.49
C GLN A 77 -9.98 9.61 3.78
N THR A 78 -10.59 10.02 2.68
CA THR A 78 -10.18 11.24 1.96
C THR A 78 -10.44 12.46 2.83
N GLU A 79 -9.47 13.37 2.97
CA GLU A 79 -9.63 14.63 3.72
C GLU A 79 -10.87 15.41 3.25
N PRO A 80 -11.69 15.97 4.16
CA PRO A 80 -12.94 16.67 3.79
C PRO A 80 -12.77 17.75 2.71
N ALA A 81 -11.69 18.53 2.79
CA ALA A 81 -11.38 19.60 1.84
C ALA A 81 -11.06 19.10 0.41
N LYS A 82 -10.65 17.83 0.27
CA LYS A 82 -10.30 17.21 -1.02
C LYS A 82 -11.46 16.44 -1.65
N ARG A 83 -12.60 16.32 -0.96
CA ARG A 83 -13.76 15.58 -1.45
C ARG A 83 -14.55 16.40 -2.47
N ASN A 84 -14.86 15.79 -3.60
CA ASN A 84 -15.76 16.41 -4.58
C ASN A 84 -17.23 16.29 -4.16
N ALA A 85 -18.12 17.01 -4.85
CA ALA A 85 -19.55 17.04 -4.53
C ALA A 85 -20.21 15.65 -4.57
N LEU A 86 -19.84 14.80 -5.54
CA LEU A 86 -20.37 13.44 -5.66
C LEU A 86 -19.98 12.57 -4.45
N GLN A 87 -18.71 12.64 -4.02
CA GLN A 87 -18.21 11.94 -2.85
C GLN A 87 -18.91 12.40 -1.56
N GLN A 88 -19.17 13.69 -1.41
CA GLN A 88 -19.94 14.22 -0.27
C GLN A 88 -21.39 13.69 -0.29
N ASN A 89 -22.03 13.65 -1.45
CA ASN A 89 -23.39 13.10 -1.59
C ASN A 89 -23.45 11.60 -1.30
N ILE A 90 -22.44 10.82 -1.72
CA ILE A 90 -22.32 9.40 -1.36
C ILE A 90 -22.31 9.21 0.17
N LEU A 91 -21.56 10.04 0.89
CA LEU A 91 -21.52 9.96 2.36
C LEU A 91 -22.86 10.33 3.00
N LYS A 92 -23.59 11.31 2.44
CA LYS A 92 -24.96 11.64 2.89
C LYS A 92 -25.93 10.49 2.64
N LEU A 93 -25.86 9.84 1.47
CA LEU A 93 -26.69 8.67 1.16
C LEU A 93 -26.39 7.50 2.09
N HIS A 94 -25.13 7.28 2.43
CA HIS A 94 -24.72 6.22 3.35
C HIS A 94 -25.36 6.36 4.75
N GLN A 95 -25.65 7.58 5.19
CA GLN A 95 -26.27 7.86 6.50
C GLN A 95 -27.79 7.63 6.53
N LYS A 96 -28.48 7.61 5.39
CA LYS A 96 -29.96 7.56 5.36
C LYS A 96 -30.53 6.16 5.58
N HIS A 97 -29.74 5.12 5.35
CA HIS A 97 -30.07 3.70 5.59
C HIS A 97 -31.40 3.18 4.97
N ASP A 98 -32.06 3.93 4.11
CA ASP A 98 -33.23 3.48 3.35
C ASP A 98 -32.83 2.80 2.02
N ILE A 99 -33.79 2.09 1.41
CA ILE A 99 -33.55 1.26 0.22
C ILE A 99 -33.14 2.09 -1.00
N ASP A 100 -33.76 3.26 -1.20
CA ASP A 100 -33.50 4.11 -2.35
C ASP A 100 -32.13 4.77 -2.21
N ALA A 101 -31.81 5.25 -1.01
CA ALA A 101 -30.48 5.79 -0.71
C ALA A 101 -29.39 4.73 -0.86
N TYR A 102 -29.64 3.48 -0.45
CA TYR A 102 -28.68 2.38 -0.62
C TYR A 102 -28.35 2.13 -2.10
N PHE A 103 -29.36 1.98 -2.96
CA PHE A 103 -29.09 1.71 -4.38
C PHE A 103 -28.53 2.94 -5.11
N ALA A 104 -29.02 4.14 -4.80
CA ALA A 104 -28.44 5.38 -5.34
C ALA A 104 -26.96 5.55 -4.96
N MET A 105 -26.59 5.20 -3.72
CA MET A 105 -25.19 5.20 -3.28
C MET A 105 -24.34 4.21 -4.10
N HIS A 106 -24.85 2.99 -4.31
CA HIS A 106 -24.14 1.98 -5.09
C HIS A 106 -23.95 2.38 -6.56
N ASP A 107 -24.96 3.02 -7.18
CA ASP A 107 -24.87 3.50 -8.56
C ASP A 107 -23.84 4.65 -8.67
N ALA A 108 -23.84 5.58 -7.70
CA ALA A 108 -22.84 6.65 -7.64
C ALA A 108 -21.40 6.10 -7.46
N LEU A 109 -21.21 5.07 -6.63
CA LEU A 109 -19.92 4.39 -6.47
C LEU A 109 -19.48 3.70 -7.77
N ASP A 110 -20.41 3.10 -8.52
CA ASP A 110 -20.11 2.47 -9.80
C ASP A 110 -19.66 3.50 -10.86
N GLU A 111 -20.24 4.70 -10.89
CA GLU A 111 -19.80 5.78 -11.79
C GLU A 111 -18.38 6.28 -11.47
N ILE A 112 -18.02 6.38 -10.19
CA ILE A 112 -16.65 6.69 -9.78
C ILE A 112 -15.69 5.61 -10.29
N LEU A 113 -16.03 4.34 -10.08
CA LEU A 113 -15.20 3.21 -10.52
C LEU A 113 -15.06 3.15 -12.04
N LYS A 114 -16.12 3.46 -12.81
CA LYS A 114 -16.04 3.57 -14.27
C LYS A 114 -15.11 4.69 -14.69
N THR A 115 -15.26 5.87 -14.10
CA THR A 115 -14.42 7.05 -14.40
C THR A 115 -12.93 6.73 -14.15
N GLN A 116 -12.59 6.09 -13.03
CA GLN A 116 -11.23 5.67 -12.73
C GLN A 116 -10.67 4.66 -13.76
N ARG A 117 -11.49 3.72 -14.22
CA ARG A 117 -11.10 2.76 -15.28
C ARG A 117 -10.81 3.48 -16.58
N HIS A 118 -11.66 4.43 -16.99
CA HIS A 118 -11.44 5.22 -18.20
C HIS A 118 -10.16 6.06 -18.11
N GLN A 119 -9.92 6.72 -16.98
CA GLN A 119 -8.67 7.46 -16.75
C GLN A 119 -7.44 6.55 -16.82
N THR A 120 -7.51 5.36 -16.22
CA THR A 120 -6.41 4.38 -16.27
C THR A 120 -6.17 3.86 -17.68
N ALA A 121 -7.23 3.56 -18.42
CA ALA A 121 -7.14 3.13 -19.81
C ALA A 121 -6.53 4.22 -20.70
N ALA A 122 -6.97 5.47 -20.54
CA ALA A 122 -6.42 6.62 -21.26
C ALA A 122 -4.93 6.82 -20.95
N LYS A 123 -4.53 6.75 -19.67
CA LYS A 123 -3.12 6.83 -19.27
C LYS A 123 -2.27 5.71 -19.92
N ASN A 124 -2.77 4.48 -19.91
CA ASN A 124 -2.07 3.35 -20.52
C ASN A 124 -1.96 3.49 -22.04
N LEU A 125 -2.99 4.01 -22.70
CA LEU A 125 -2.96 4.31 -24.14
C LEU A 125 -1.97 5.42 -24.46
N ASN A 126 -2.01 6.53 -23.72
CA ASN A 126 -1.06 7.63 -23.88
C ASN A 126 0.37 7.17 -23.69
N GLN A 127 0.65 6.32 -22.69
CA GLN A 127 1.97 5.72 -22.55
C GLN A 127 2.34 4.90 -23.79
N LYS A 128 1.46 4.06 -24.32
CA LYS A 128 1.76 3.31 -25.56
C LYS A 128 2.05 4.23 -26.74
N ILE A 129 1.30 5.32 -26.87
CA ILE A 129 1.49 6.32 -27.91
C ILE A 129 2.84 7.02 -27.74
N GLU A 130 3.17 7.53 -26.55
CA GLU A 130 4.45 8.18 -26.26
C GLU A 130 5.65 7.26 -26.57
N LYS A 131 5.52 5.98 -26.23
CA LYS A 131 6.53 4.96 -26.53
C LYS A 131 6.73 4.76 -28.03
N ALA A 132 5.65 4.77 -28.80
CA ALA A 132 5.70 4.66 -30.25
C ALA A 132 6.26 5.93 -30.92
N LEU A 133 5.94 7.10 -30.37
CA LEU A 133 6.41 8.39 -30.88
C LEU A 133 7.89 8.67 -30.55
N ASN A 134 8.35 8.31 -29.35
CA ASN A 134 9.70 8.64 -28.86
C ASN A 134 10.44 7.40 -28.29
N PRO A 135 10.81 6.43 -29.13
CA PRO A 135 11.41 5.17 -28.67
C PRO A 135 12.78 5.34 -28.01
N GLU A 136 13.59 6.33 -28.43
CA GLU A 136 14.93 6.57 -27.88
C GLU A 136 14.88 7.12 -26.45
N GLN A 137 14.06 8.15 -26.21
CA GLN A 137 13.82 8.69 -24.87
C GLN A 137 13.29 7.63 -23.91
N GLN A 138 12.53 6.66 -24.42
CA GLN A 138 12.01 5.58 -23.61
C GLN A 138 13.09 4.57 -23.20
N LYS A 139 14.06 4.27 -24.08
CA LYS A 139 15.22 3.42 -23.76
C LYS A 139 16.08 4.08 -22.69
N GLU A 140 16.32 5.39 -22.79
CA GLU A 140 17.05 6.15 -21.76
C GLU A 140 16.34 6.11 -20.41
N LYS A 141 15.02 6.41 -20.38
CA LYS A 141 14.21 6.32 -19.15
C LYS A 141 14.24 4.92 -18.53
N GLN A 142 14.21 3.86 -19.35
CA GLN A 142 14.31 2.48 -18.86
C GLN A 142 15.70 2.18 -18.29
N SER A 143 16.77 2.62 -18.95
CA SER A 143 18.14 2.46 -18.47
C SER A 143 18.34 3.16 -17.11
N GLN A 144 17.93 4.42 -17.01
CA GLN A 144 17.98 5.17 -15.74
C GLN A 144 17.17 4.49 -14.64
N LYS A 145 15.99 3.93 -14.96
CA LYS A 145 15.17 3.21 -13.99
C LYS A 145 15.85 1.92 -13.51
N GLN A 146 16.52 1.18 -14.40
CA GLN A 146 17.29 0.00 -14.03
C GLN A 146 18.49 0.36 -13.16
N GLN A 147 19.20 1.43 -13.49
CA GLN A 147 20.31 1.94 -12.70
C GLN A 147 19.85 2.33 -11.29
N LYS A 148 18.79 3.15 -11.17
CA LYS A 148 18.23 3.54 -9.88
C LYS A 148 17.79 2.33 -9.05
N LYS A 149 17.15 1.32 -9.68
CA LYS A 149 16.77 0.08 -9.00
C LYS A 149 17.99 -0.66 -8.44
N ARG A 150 19.08 -0.73 -9.20
CA ARG A 150 20.33 -1.35 -8.74
C ARG A 150 20.93 -0.57 -7.57
N GLU A 151 20.97 0.76 -7.65
CA GLU A 151 21.45 1.62 -6.56
C GLU A 151 20.63 1.43 -5.29
N ASP A 152 19.30 1.38 -5.40
CA ASP A 152 18.42 1.14 -4.26
C ASP A 152 18.65 -0.26 -3.67
N GLN A 153 18.81 -1.30 -4.50
CA GLN A 153 19.14 -2.65 -4.04
C GLN A 153 20.45 -2.69 -3.25
N ILE A 154 21.49 -1.98 -3.72
CA ILE A 154 22.77 -1.88 -3.02
C ILE A 154 22.59 -1.19 -1.67
N LYS A 155 21.86 -0.06 -1.63
CA LYS A 155 21.58 0.67 -0.38
C LYS A 155 20.84 -0.18 0.63
N TYR A 156 19.80 -0.91 0.19
CA TYR A 156 19.06 -1.83 1.07
C TYR A 156 19.95 -2.95 1.59
N PHE A 157 20.72 -3.60 0.71
CA PHE A 157 21.61 -4.69 1.11
C PHE A 157 22.64 -4.23 2.16
N ILE A 158 23.32 -3.12 1.90
CA ILE A 158 24.31 -2.55 2.81
C ILE A 158 23.64 -2.14 4.13
N GLY A 159 22.53 -1.41 4.06
CA GLY A 159 21.80 -0.96 5.25
C GLY A 159 21.35 -2.13 6.13
N SER A 160 20.77 -3.17 5.53
CA SER A 160 20.37 -4.38 6.26
C SER A 160 21.55 -5.08 6.93
N LEU A 161 22.69 -5.20 6.24
CA LEU A 161 23.88 -5.83 6.80
C LEU A 161 24.45 -5.04 7.98
N TYR A 162 24.45 -3.70 7.90
CA TYR A 162 24.86 -2.84 9.03
C TYR A 162 23.95 -3.04 10.24
N ILE A 163 22.64 -2.94 10.07
CA ILE A 163 21.68 -3.12 11.16
C ILE A 163 21.83 -4.50 11.80
N GLU A 164 21.97 -5.56 11.00
CA GLU A 164 22.14 -6.92 11.53
C GLU A 164 23.48 -7.08 12.28
N SER A 165 24.56 -6.48 11.78
CA SER A 165 25.86 -6.50 12.44
C SER A 165 25.81 -5.81 13.81
N LEU A 166 25.11 -4.67 13.88
CA LEU A 166 24.90 -3.92 15.13
C LEU A 166 24.07 -4.72 16.13
N ARG A 167 23.01 -5.40 15.67
CA ARG A 167 22.23 -6.33 16.52
C ARG A 167 23.07 -7.48 17.05
N LYS A 168 23.93 -8.07 16.22
CA LYS A 168 24.86 -9.14 16.64
C LYS A 168 25.91 -8.66 17.65
N ALA A 169 26.25 -7.37 17.62
CA ALA A 169 27.06 -6.70 18.63
C ALA A 169 26.26 -6.25 19.86
N SER A 170 25.00 -6.68 20.00
CA SER A 170 24.09 -6.31 21.10
C SER A 170 23.79 -4.80 21.20
N ILE A 171 23.89 -4.06 20.11
CA ILE A 171 23.48 -2.65 20.03
C ILE A 171 21.98 -2.59 19.70
N SER A 172 21.19 -2.00 20.59
CA SER A 172 19.74 -1.91 20.47
C SER A 172 19.28 -0.66 19.69
N PHE A 173 18.29 -0.87 18.83
CA PHE A 173 17.61 0.20 18.07
C PHE A 173 16.26 0.51 18.71
N SER A 174 16.02 1.79 19.01
CA SER A 174 14.80 2.33 19.61
C SER A 174 13.68 2.55 18.58
N GLN A 175 13.99 2.47 17.29
CA GLN A 175 13.08 2.77 16.16
C GLN A 175 12.54 4.21 16.17
N ASP A 176 13.36 5.14 16.64
CA ASP A 176 13.05 6.57 16.67
C ASP A 176 14.30 7.40 16.30
N ASN A 177 14.16 8.73 16.34
CA ASN A 177 15.26 9.65 16.01
C ASN A 177 16.50 9.49 16.90
N SER A 178 16.40 8.86 18.08
CA SER A 178 17.57 8.58 18.93
C SER A 178 18.51 7.54 18.29
N ASP A 179 18.02 6.71 17.37
CA ASP A 179 18.90 5.79 16.63
C ASP A 179 19.82 6.53 15.64
N LEU A 180 19.41 7.71 15.17
CA LEU A 180 20.27 8.57 14.36
C LEU A 180 21.38 9.21 15.21
N ASP A 181 21.10 9.52 16.47
CA ASP A 181 22.11 9.98 17.43
C ASP A 181 23.14 8.90 17.75
N LYS A 182 22.67 7.67 18.01
CA LYS A 182 23.57 6.52 18.23
C LYS A 182 24.51 6.29 17.03
N LEU A 183 24.03 6.50 15.80
CA LEU A 183 24.89 6.42 14.61
C LEU A 183 25.99 7.49 14.63
N ALA A 184 25.69 8.72 15.05
CA ALA A 184 26.69 9.77 15.21
C ALA A 184 27.73 9.37 16.27
N ASP A 185 27.26 8.90 17.43
CA ASP A 185 28.12 8.47 18.54
C ASP A 185 29.07 7.34 18.14
N MET A 186 28.57 6.34 17.41
CA MET A 186 29.39 5.26 16.88
C MET A 186 30.51 5.76 15.95
N ILE A 187 30.20 6.75 15.10
CA ILE A 187 31.18 7.34 14.20
C ILE A 187 32.20 8.17 15.00
N HIS A 188 31.75 8.93 15.99
CA HIS A 188 32.65 9.66 16.90
C HIS A 188 33.59 8.71 17.64
N ALA A 189 33.07 7.62 18.20
CA ALA A 189 33.86 6.60 18.87
C ALA A 189 34.92 5.98 17.94
N TYR A 190 34.54 5.66 16.70
CA TYR A 190 35.48 5.16 15.70
C TYR A 190 36.59 6.18 15.38
N LEU A 191 36.25 7.46 15.21
CA LEU A 191 37.22 8.53 14.95
C LEU A 191 38.15 8.74 16.15
N SER A 192 37.61 8.75 17.37
CA SER A 192 38.39 8.84 18.61
C SER A 192 39.34 7.66 18.76
N PHE A 193 38.90 6.43 18.52
CA PHE A 193 39.76 5.25 18.55
C PHE A 193 40.87 5.31 17.49
N ARG A 194 40.56 5.80 16.28
CA ARG A 194 41.56 6.00 15.23
C ARG A 194 42.61 7.03 15.62
N GLN A 195 42.21 8.07 16.35
CA GLN A 195 43.11 9.13 16.81
C GLN A 195 43.95 8.67 18.01
N LEU A 196 43.36 7.92 18.95
CA LEU A 196 44.07 7.26 20.06
C LEU A 196 45.20 6.35 19.55
N LYS A 197 44.97 5.62 18.45
CA LYS A 197 46.02 4.80 17.82
C LYS A 197 47.20 5.60 17.28
N LYS A 198 47.04 6.91 17.04
CA LYS A 198 48.05 7.76 16.41
C LYS A 198 48.76 8.68 17.40
N ASN A 199 48.10 9.06 18.48
CA ASN A 199 48.60 10.03 19.45
C ASN A 199 48.70 9.41 20.85
N LEU A 200 49.75 9.77 21.59
CA LEU A 200 49.82 9.57 23.04
C LEU A 200 49.20 10.81 23.70
N GLY A 201 47.92 10.72 24.09
CA GLY A 201 47.18 11.77 24.78
C GLY A 201 46.08 11.15 25.64
N THR A 202 45.49 11.94 26.52
CA THR A 202 44.35 11.50 27.33
C THR A 202 43.10 11.30 26.45
N ILE A 203 42.13 10.54 26.94
CA ILE A 203 40.88 10.28 26.21
C ILE A 203 40.14 11.60 25.97
N GLU A 204 40.13 12.48 26.97
CA GLU A 204 39.45 13.78 26.95
C GLU A 204 40.05 14.71 25.88
N GLU A 205 41.37 14.74 25.74
CA GLU A 205 42.06 15.52 24.70
C GLU A 205 41.72 15.01 23.30
N ILE A 206 41.64 13.68 23.14
CA ILE A 206 41.29 13.05 21.87
C ILE A 206 39.84 13.33 21.50
N GLU A 207 38.91 13.23 22.45
CA GLU A 207 37.50 13.56 22.24
C GLU A 207 37.33 15.03 21.85
N ALA A 208 37.95 15.95 22.59
CA ALA A 208 37.90 17.38 22.28
C ALA A 208 38.47 17.69 20.88
N PHE A 209 39.52 16.99 20.47
CA PHE A 209 40.08 17.11 19.12
C PHE A 209 39.10 16.59 18.05
N VAL A 210 38.55 15.38 18.24
CA VAL A 210 37.61 14.76 17.29
C VAL A 210 36.35 15.61 17.12
N GLN A 211 35.82 16.19 18.20
CA GLN A 211 34.65 17.07 18.13
C GLN A 211 34.88 18.32 17.27
N ARG A 212 36.13 18.79 17.16
CA ARG A 212 36.50 19.94 16.33
C ARG A 212 36.74 19.58 14.87
N MET A 213 36.90 18.29 14.53
CA MET A 213 37.21 17.86 13.18
C MET A 213 36.06 18.22 12.21
N PRO A 214 36.39 18.66 10.97
CA PRO A 214 35.39 18.91 9.94
C PRO A 214 34.49 17.70 9.66
N THR A 215 35.04 16.48 9.70
CA THR A 215 34.31 15.23 9.49
C THR A 215 33.18 15.04 10.50
N THR A 216 33.47 15.28 11.79
CA THR A 216 32.50 15.22 12.89
C THR A 216 31.39 16.24 12.68
N LYS A 217 31.74 17.50 12.38
CA LYS A 217 30.75 18.55 12.11
C LYS A 217 29.85 18.23 10.91
N ASN A 218 30.43 17.68 9.84
CA ASN A 218 29.68 17.28 8.66
C ASN A 218 28.73 16.10 8.96
N MET A 219 29.15 15.15 9.78
CA MET A 219 28.30 14.03 10.21
C MET A 219 27.12 14.51 11.05
N ASN A 220 27.37 15.35 12.06
CA ASN A 220 26.30 15.90 12.89
C ASN A 220 25.29 16.67 12.04
N ARG A 221 25.76 17.48 11.08
CA ARG A 221 24.87 18.19 10.14
C ARG A 221 24.05 17.23 9.29
N LEU A 222 24.63 16.13 8.82
CA LEU A 222 23.91 15.10 8.06
C LEU A 222 22.81 14.45 8.90
N ILE A 223 23.11 14.10 10.15
CA ILE A 223 22.15 13.50 11.09
C ILE A 223 21.00 14.46 11.41
N GLU A 224 21.29 15.73 11.70
CA GLU A 224 20.25 16.74 11.95
C GLU A 224 19.37 16.99 10.71
N THR A 225 19.97 16.96 9.51
CA THR A 225 19.21 17.05 8.26
C THR A 225 18.31 15.82 8.08
N ALA A 226 18.79 14.62 8.42
CA ALA A 226 17.99 13.40 8.33
C ALA A 226 16.83 13.39 9.32
N LYS A 227 17.03 13.87 10.56
CA LYS A 227 15.98 13.99 11.57
C LYS A 227 14.83 14.89 11.12
N THR A 228 15.13 15.96 10.39
CA THR A 228 14.14 16.94 9.92
C THR A 228 13.59 16.62 8.52
N ASP A 229 14.09 15.58 7.84
CA ASP A 229 13.65 15.22 6.50
C ASP A 229 12.17 14.76 6.52
N PRO A 230 11.28 15.33 5.68
CA PRO A 230 9.88 14.90 5.59
C PRO A 230 9.69 13.41 5.22
N ARG A 231 10.73 12.79 4.66
CA ARG A 231 10.74 11.36 4.29
C ARG A 231 11.18 10.47 5.44
N ASN A 232 11.69 11.03 6.53
CA ASN A 232 12.10 10.28 7.71
C ASN A 232 10.89 9.49 8.25
N PRO A 233 10.94 8.15 8.27
CA PRO A 233 9.81 7.35 8.73
C PRO A 233 9.51 7.55 10.22
N PHE A 234 10.50 7.95 11.04
CA PHE A 234 10.30 8.20 12.48
C PHE A 234 9.44 9.44 12.77
N ASN A 235 9.31 10.36 11.80
CA ASN A 235 8.47 11.55 11.92
C ASN A 235 7.01 11.30 11.50
N LYS A 236 6.72 10.11 10.95
CA LYS A 236 5.36 9.73 10.60
C LYS A 236 4.74 9.06 11.82
N THR A 237 3.62 9.58 12.30
CA THR A 237 2.78 8.86 13.26
C THR A 237 2.47 7.49 12.65
N PRO A 238 2.67 6.38 13.40
CA PRO A 238 2.20 5.08 12.96
C PRO A 238 0.73 5.21 12.61
N GLU A 239 0.36 4.88 11.37
CA GLU A 239 -1.02 4.85 10.92
C GLU A 239 -1.84 4.03 11.94
N GLN A 240 -2.75 4.70 12.66
CA GLN A 240 -3.79 4.07 13.49
C GLN A 240 -4.99 3.69 12.61
#